data_AF-A0AAU8ARD2-F1
#
_entry.id   AF-A0AAU8ARD2-F1
#
_cell.length_a   1.000
_cell.length_b   1.000
_cell.length_c   1.000
_cell.angle_alpha   90.00
_cell.angle_beta   90.00
_cell.angle_gamma   90.00
#
_symmetry.space_group_name_H-M   'P 1'
#
loop_
_entity.id
_entity.type
_entity.pdbx_description
1 polymer ?
#
loop_
_entity_poly.entity_id
_entity_poly.type
_entity_poly.pdbx_seq_one_letter_code
_entity_poly.pdbx_strand_id
1 'polypeptide(L)'
;MRDDTRVPELETARLILRGHRREDFAACAAMWADPAVVAHISGVPSTEEQSWSRFLRYAGHWQHLGFGYWAVISKEDGVFLGEVGFADYHRDTTPSLAGSPEAGWVFASHAHGKGYATEAVTAMHGWADANLPNAQTAAIFDPAHSASIHVARKVGYGGDRLGLYGERETLFLQRPRRAG
;
A
#
# COMPACT_ATOMS: atom_id res chain seq x y z
N MET A 1 8.65 27.51 -10.05
CA MET A 1 7.94 26.21 -10.05
C MET A 1 8.73 25.29 -9.14
N ARG A 2 8.14 24.79 -8.05
CA ARG A 2 8.78 23.73 -7.27
C ARG A 2 8.76 22.47 -8.13
N ASP A 3 9.88 21.77 -8.16
CA ASP A 3 10.03 20.45 -8.76
C ASP A 3 9.29 19.43 -7.87
N ASP A 4 7.95 19.52 -7.86
CA ASP A 4 7.05 18.83 -6.92
C ASP A 4 6.67 17.41 -7.40
N THR A 5 7.35 16.90 -8.43
CA THR A 5 7.07 15.58 -9.05
C THR A 5 7.94 14.45 -8.51
N ARG A 6 8.86 14.74 -7.60
CA ARG A 6 9.75 13.71 -7.05
C ARG A 6 9.05 12.95 -5.93
N VAL A 7 8.95 11.63 -6.10
CA VAL A 7 8.50 10.74 -5.03
C VAL A 7 9.37 10.94 -3.79
N PRO A 8 8.80 11.31 -2.63
CA PRO A 8 9.56 11.51 -1.40
C PRO A 8 10.21 10.20 -0.96
N GLU A 9 11.42 10.28 -0.40
CA GLU A 9 12.09 9.13 0.21
C GLU A 9 11.87 9.19 1.73
N LEU A 10 11.37 8.10 2.31
CA LEU A 10 11.18 7.96 3.75
C LEU A 10 12.15 6.92 4.28
N GLU A 11 12.77 7.23 5.41
CA GLU A 11 13.67 6.33 6.09
C GLU A 11 13.10 5.92 7.45
N THR A 12 13.26 4.64 7.77
CA THR A 12 12.97 4.10 9.10
C THR A 12 14.25 3.51 9.71
N ALA A 13 14.13 2.79 10.82
CA ALA A 13 15.26 2.09 11.42
C ALA A 13 15.88 1.06 10.46
N ARG A 14 15.06 0.33 9.70
CA ARG A 14 15.50 -0.78 8.84
C ARG A 14 15.19 -0.61 7.36
N LEU A 15 14.36 0.37 6.97
CA LEU A 15 13.77 0.46 5.65
C LEU A 15 14.05 1.80 4.97
N ILE A 16 14.13 1.76 3.64
CA ILE A 16 14.00 2.91 2.75
C ILE A 16 12.70 2.71 1.96
N LEU A 17 11.79 3.67 2.03
CA LEU A 17 10.60 3.74 1.20
C LEU A 17 10.88 4.80 0.12
N ARG A 18 10.98 4.37 -1.14
CA ARG A 18 11.32 5.26 -2.26
C ARG A 18 10.43 4.97 -3.47
N GLY A 19 10.40 5.90 -4.42
CA GLY A 19 9.76 5.63 -5.71
C GLY A 19 10.33 4.38 -6.38
N HIS A 20 9.48 3.62 -7.04
CA HIS A 20 9.87 2.45 -7.81
C HIS A 20 10.88 2.82 -8.91
N ARG A 21 11.86 1.95 -9.10
CA ARG A 21 12.86 2.01 -10.17
C ARG A 21 12.64 0.84 -11.09
N ARG A 22 13.00 1.00 -12.37
CA ARG A 22 12.83 -0.06 -13.38
C ARG A 22 13.45 -1.40 -12.96
N GLU A 23 14.57 -1.37 -12.23
CA GLU A 23 15.24 -2.56 -11.68
C GLU A 23 14.43 -3.33 -10.64
N ASP A 24 13.46 -2.69 -9.96
CA ASP A 24 12.60 -3.36 -8.97
C ASP A 24 11.55 -4.28 -9.63
N PHE A 25 11.30 -4.10 -10.93
CA PHE A 25 10.15 -4.76 -11.57
C PHE A 25 10.21 -6.28 -11.48
N ALA A 26 11.41 -6.87 -11.64
CA ALA A 26 11.55 -8.32 -11.54
C ALA A 26 11.14 -8.85 -10.15
N ALA A 27 11.52 -8.15 -9.08
CA ALA A 27 11.14 -8.53 -7.72
C ALA A 27 9.65 -8.26 -7.44
N CYS A 28 9.11 -7.16 -7.95
CA CYS A 28 7.68 -6.85 -7.90
C CYS A 28 6.84 -7.93 -8.60
N ALA A 29 7.20 -8.31 -9.82
CA ALA A 29 6.52 -9.35 -10.58
C ALA A 29 6.60 -10.71 -9.89
N ALA A 30 7.77 -11.08 -9.34
CA ALA A 30 7.93 -12.31 -8.57
C ALA A 30 7.05 -12.34 -7.32
N MET A 31 6.97 -11.22 -6.58
CA MET A 31 6.10 -11.10 -5.41
C MET A 31 4.62 -11.25 -5.78
N TRP A 32 4.17 -10.60 -6.86
CA TRP A 32 2.77 -10.68 -7.29
C TRP A 32 2.40 -12.02 -7.95
N ALA A 33 3.39 -12.80 -8.38
CA ALA A 33 3.21 -14.18 -8.85
C ALA A 33 3.22 -15.22 -7.73
N ASP A 34 3.51 -14.84 -6.48
CA ASP A 34 3.55 -15.75 -5.34
C ASP A 34 2.13 -16.00 -4.79
N PRO A 35 1.61 -17.25 -4.82
CA PRO A 35 0.29 -17.59 -4.27
C PRO A 35 0.11 -17.21 -2.80
N ALA A 36 1.17 -17.28 -1.99
CA ALA A 36 1.10 -16.93 -0.57
C ALA A 36 0.89 -15.43 -0.36
N VAL A 37 1.39 -14.59 -1.27
CA VAL A 37 1.23 -13.13 -1.21
C VAL A 37 -0.18 -12.72 -1.63
N VAL A 38 -0.72 -13.32 -2.69
CA VAL A 38 -1.98 -12.89 -3.28
C VAL A 38 -3.24 -13.54 -2.71
N ALA A 39 -3.08 -14.55 -1.83
CA ALA A 39 -4.18 -15.36 -1.30
C ALA A 39 -5.37 -14.54 -0.79
N HIS A 40 -5.09 -13.44 -0.07
CA HIS A 40 -6.10 -12.53 0.49
C HIS A 40 -6.26 -11.21 -0.28
N ILE A 41 -5.70 -11.11 -1.48
CA ILE A 41 -5.74 -9.89 -2.30
C ILE A 41 -6.58 -10.16 -3.56
N SER A 42 -6.03 -10.91 -4.52
CA SER A 42 -6.74 -11.32 -5.74
C SER A 42 -7.22 -12.78 -5.66
N GLY A 43 -6.53 -13.61 -4.86
CA GLY A 43 -6.70 -15.07 -4.81
C GLY A 43 -6.03 -15.81 -5.98
N VAL A 44 -5.44 -15.10 -6.94
CA VAL A 44 -4.81 -15.66 -8.13
C VAL A 44 -3.49 -14.93 -8.41
N PRO A 45 -2.37 -15.66 -8.61
CA PRO A 45 -1.09 -15.08 -9.02
C PRO A 45 -1.23 -14.16 -10.23
N SER A 46 -0.60 -13.00 -10.17
CA SER A 46 -0.59 -12.07 -11.30
C SER A 46 0.30 -12.59 -12.42
N THR A 47 -0.09 -12.34 -13.66
CA THR A 47 0.83 -12.44 -14.80
C THR A 47 1.85 -11.30 -14.77
N GLU A 48 2.91 -11.42 -15.58
CA GLU A 48 3.88 -10.35 -15.77
C GLU A 48 3.21 -9.06 -16.30
N GLU A 49 2.30 -9.18 -17.27
CA GLU A 49 1.53 -8.06 -17.84
C GLU A 49 0.71 -7.32 -16.78
N GLN A 50 0.00 -8.06 -15.93
CA GLN A 50 -0.78 -7.50 -14.82
C GLN A 50 0.13 -6.80 -13.80
N SER A 51 1.29 -7.38 -13.53
CA SER A 51 2.30 -6.81 -12.64
C SER A 51 2.91 -5.54 -13.22
N TRP A 52 3.19 -5.51 -14.52
CA TRP A 52 3.70 -4.34 -15.23
C TRP A 52 2.70 -3.18 -15.20
N SER A 53 1.43 -3.48 -15.46
CA SER A 53 0.34 -2.50 -15.40
C SER A 53 0.21 -1.89 -13.99
N ARG A 54 0.33 -2.72 -12.95
CA ARG A 54 0.32 -2.28 -11.55
C ARG A 54 1.54 -1.39 -11.23
N PHE A 55 2.73 -1.82 -11.65
CA PHE A 55 3.99 -1.11 -11.44
C PHE A 55 3.96 0.31 -12.07
N LEU A 56 3.49 0.42 -13.31
CA LEU A 56 3.35 1.72 -13.98
C LEU A 56 2.29 2.60 -13.33
N ARG A 57 1.18 2.01 -12.88
CA ARG A 57 0.12 2.75 -12.19
C ARG A 57 0.62 3.43 -10.91
N TYR A 58 1.52 2.78 -10.15
CA TYR A 58 2.10 3.39 -8.95
C TYR A 58 2.89 4.67 -9.22
N ALA A 59 3.69 4.69 -10.28
CA ALA A 59 4.36 5.91 -10.73
C ALA A 59 3.36 6.98 -11.20
N GLY A 60 2.31 6.55 -11.92
CA GLY A 60 1.23 7.44 -12.35
C GLY A 60 0.48 8.09 -11.18
N HIS A 61 0.21 7.36 -10.10
CA HIS A 61 -0.42 7.90 -8.90
C HIS A 61 0.41 9.03 -8.30
N TRP A 62 1.72 8.84 -8.12
CA TRP A 62 2.60 9.91 -7.67
C TRP A 62 2.53 11.15 -8.55
N GLN A 63 2.62 10.96 -9.86
CA GLN A 63 2.64 12.05 -10.82
C GLN A 63 1.32 12.84 -10.88
N HIS A 64 0.18 12.17 -10.72
CA HIS A 64 -1.13 12.79 -10.92
C HIS A 64 -1.84 13.19 -9.62
N LEU A 65 -1.59 12.51 -8.51
CA LEU A 65 -2.29 12.68 -7.25
C LEU A 65 -1.42 13.28 -6.14
N GLY A 66 -0.10 13.33 -6.32
CA GLY A 66 0.85 13.74 -5.28
C GLY A 66 1.04 12.69 -4.17
N PHE A 67 0.45 11.50 -4.33
CA PHE A 67 0.65 10.32 -3.49
C PHE A 67 0.60 9.06 -4.34
N GLY A 68 1.28 8.02 -3.91
CA GLY A 68 1.33 6.73 -4.62
C GLY A 68 1.93 5.65 -3.75
N TYR A 69 2.36 4.56 -4.39
CA TYR A 69 3.07 3.48 -3.71
C TYR A 69 4.58 3.70 -3.78
N TRP A 70 5.24 3.41 -2.68
CA TRP A 70 6.68 3.27 -2.57
C TRP A 70 7.07 1.80 -2.71
N ALA A 71 8.26 1.56 -3.25
CA ALA A 71 8.99 0.33 -3.03
C ALA A 71 9.61 0.36 -1.63
N VAL A 72 9.56 -0.77 -0.91
CA VAL A 72 10.16 -0.95 0.41
C VAL A 72 11.46 -1.72 0.25
N ILE A 73 12.57 -1.06 0.58
CA ILE A 73 13.92 -1.59 0.43
C ILE A 73 14.57 -1.77 1.80
N SER A 74 15.22 -2.91 2.01
CA SER A 74 16.03 -3.19 3.18
C SER A 74 17.27 -2.30 3.20
N LYS A 75 17.53 -1.63 4.32
CA LYS A 75 18.78 -0.86 4.53
C LYS A 75 20.01 -1.75 4.70
N GLU A 76 19.81 -2.98 5.13
CA GLU A 76 20.91 -3.90 5.46
C GLU A 76 21.62 -4.40 4.19
N ASP A 77 20.84 -4.79 3.19
CA ASP A 77 21.32 -5.52 2.01
C ASP A 77 20.78 -4.98 0.68
N GLY A 78 19.96 -3.92 0.71
CA GLY A 78 19.37 -3.32 -0.49
C GLY A 78 18.28 -4.16 -1.14
N VAL A 79 17.82 -5.22 -0.48
CA VAL A 79 16.83 -6.15 -1.03
C VAL A 79 15.43 -5.52 -1.06
N PHE A 80 14.69 -5.77 -2.14
CA PHE A 80 13.27 -5.45 -2.25
C PHE A 80 12.44 -6.33 -1.30
N LEU A 81 11.64 -5.69 -0.45
CA LEU A 81 10.82 -6.36 0.56
C LEU A 81 9.33 -6.31 0.24
N GLY A 82 8.87 -5.31 -0.52
CA GLY A 82 7.46 -5.11 -0.79
C GLY A 82 7.12 -3.71 -1.27
N GLU A 83 5.85 -3.37 -1.17
CA GLU A 83 5.28 -2.11 -1.64
C GLU A 83 4.25 -1.60 -0.64
N VAL A 84 4.18 -0.29 -0.47
CA VAL A 84 3.31 0.35 0.53
C VAL A 84 2.92 1.73 0.04
N GLY A 85 1.70 2.18 0.26
CA GLY A 85 1.33 3.55 -0.05
C GLY A 85 -0.17 3.79 -0.10
N PHE A 86 -0.51 4.85 -0.84
CA PHE A 86 -1.89 5.28 -1.04
C PHE A 86 -2.22 5.30 -2.53
N ALA A 87 -3.49 5.09 -2.86
CA ALA A 87 -3.97 5.13 -4.23
C ALA A 87 -5.39 5.69 -4.31
N ASP A 88 -5.76 6.16 -5.49
CA ASP A 88 -7.16 6.23 -5.90
C ASP A 88 -7.33 5.28 -7.09
N TYR A 89 -7.98 4.14 -6.85
CA TYR A 89 -8.18 3.11 -7.87
C TYR A 89 -9.53 3.22 -8.58
N HIS A 90 -10.40 4.15 -8.18
CA HIS A 90 -11.78 4.25 -8.68
C HIS A 90 -12.50 2.88 -8.63
N ARG A 91 -12.35 2.16 -7.51
CA ARG A 91 -12.93 0.82 -7.37
C ARG A 91 -14.45 0.87 -7.37
N ASP A 92 -15.06 -0.15 -7.95
CA ASP A 92 -16.47 -0.42 -7.80
C ASP A 92 -16.73 -1.03 -6.41
N THR A 93 -16.86 -0.16 -5.40
CA THR A 93 -17.09 -0.55 -4.02
C THR A 93 -18.37 0.03 -3.45
N THR A 94 -19.03 -0.75 -2.60
CA THR A 94 -20.14 -0.30 -1.77
C THR A 94 -19.81 -0.59 -0.30
N PRO A 95 -19.53 0.42 0.54
CA PRO A 95 -19.57 1.86 0.25
C PRO A 95 -18.45 2.33 -0.70
N SER A 96 -18.65 3.49 -1.32
CA SER A 96 -17.63 4.13 -2.18
C SER A 96 -16.44 4.61 -1.34
N LEU A 97 -15.24 4.45 -1.89
CA LEU A 97 -14.00 5.02 -1.35
C LEU A 97 -13.65 6.40 -1.94
N ALA A 98 -14.47 6.92 -2.86
CA ALA A 98 -14.18 8.15 -3.58
C ALA A 98 -13.85 9.32 -2.63
N GLY A 99 -12.78 10.04 -2.94
CA GLY A 99 -12.32 11.18 -2.14
C GLY A 99 -11.49 10.81 -0.90
N SER A 100 -11.26 9.53 -0.62
CA SER A 100 -10.35 9.07 0.44
C SER A 100 -9.16 8.32 -0.18
N PRO A 101 -7.90 8.70 0.09
CA PRO A 101 -6.76 7.90 -0.33
C PRO A 101 -6.84 6.48 0.26
N GLU A 102 -6.81 5.49 -0.61
CA GLU A 102 -6.85 4.08 -0.25
C GLU A 102 -5.44 3.62 0.12
N ALA A 103 -5.20 3.36 1.40
CA ALA A 103 -3.99 2.75 1.89
C ALA A 103 -3.92 1.27 1.52
N GLY A 104 -2.75 0.82 1.09
CA GLY A 104 -2.48 -0.61 0.96
C GLY A 104 -1.00 -0.92 1.05
N TRP A 105 -0.72 -2.19 1.28
CA TRP A 105 0.62 -2.72 1.40
C TRP A 105 0.64 -4.19 1.02
N VAL A 106 1.77 -4.61 0.44
CA VAL A 106 2.04 -5.99 0.05
C VAL A 106 3.51 -6.26 0.28
N PHE A 107 3.84 -7.43 0.81
CA PHE A 107 5.22 -7.81 1.10
C PHE A 107 5.52 -9.17 0.50
N ALA A 108 6.75 -9.34 0.01
CA ALA A 108 7.21 -10.62 -0.47
C ALA A 108 7.27 -11.62 0.69
N SER A 109 7.04 -12.91 0.40
CA SER A 109 6.97 -13.96 1.41
C SER A 109 8.22 -14.04 2.31
N HIS A 110 9.41 -13.76 1.76
CA HIS A 110 10.67 -13.72 2.54
C HIS A 110 10.74 -12.58 3.56
N ALA A 111 9.86 -11.59 3.46
CA ALA A 111 9.78 -10.44 4.36
C ALA A 111 8.70 -10.59 5.45
N HIS A 112 7.84 -11.62 5.37
CA HIS A 112 6.77 -11.85 6.34
C HIS A 112 7.30 -12.20 7.74
N GLY A 113 6.50 -11.93 8.77
CA GLY A 113 6.83 -12.28 10.17
C GLY A 113 7.96 -11.45 10.81
N LYS A 114 8.64 -10.57 10.07
CA LYS A 114 9.79 -9.77 10.54
C LYS A 114 9.44 -8.35 11.02
N GLY A 115 8.15 -8.01 11.01
CA GLY A 115 7.64 -6.71 11.44
C GLY A 115 7.81 -5.56 10.44
N TYR A 116 8.33 -5.82 9.23
CA TYR A 116 8.54 -4.78 8.21
C TYR A 116 7.25 -4.07 7.78
N ALA A 117 6.13 -4.81 7.68
CA ALA A 117 4.84 -4.21 7.32
C ALA A 117 4.40 -3.15 8.32
N THR A 118 4.45 -3.43 9.63
CA THR A 118 4.11 -2.44 10.65
C THR A 118 5.01 -1.21 10.57
N GLU A 119 6.32 -1.40 10.40
CA GLU A 119 7.29 -0.30 10.31
C GLU A 119 7.03 0.59 9.09
N ALA A 120 6.88 0.00 7.89
CA ALA A 120 6.64 0.74 6.65
C ALA A 120 5.28 1.45 6.65
N VAL A 121 4.22 0.77 7.11
CA VAL A 121 2.87 1.33 7.18
C VAL A 121 2.81 2.47 8.20
N THR A 122 3.59 2.41 9.28
CA THR A 122 3.72 3.52 10.25
C THR A 122 4.38 4.73 9.59
N ALA A 123 5.48 4.52 8.86
CA ALA A 123 6.19 5.59 8.17
C ALA A 123 5.31 6.29 7.11
N MET A 124 4.61 5.53 6.27
CA MET A 124 3.75 6.12 5.23
C MET A 124 2.62 6.95 5.81
N HIS A 125 2.05 6.54 6.95
CA HIS A 125 0.98 7.30 7.60
C HIS A 125 1.51 8.54 8.32
N GLY A 126 2.73 8.49 8.88
CA GLY A 126 3.40 9.69 9.38
C GLY A 126 3.63 10.71 8.27
N TRP A 127 4.03 10.25 7.08
CA TRP A 127 4.10 11.11 5.90
C TRP A 127 2.71 11.65 5.50
N ALA A 128 1.69 10.81 5.47
CA ALA A 128 0.34 11.23 5.10
C ALA A 128 -0.24 12.28 6.06
N ASP A 129 -0.07 12.08 7.38
CA ASP A 129 -0.54 13.04 8.39
C ASP A 129 0.12 14.42 8.22
N ALA A 130 1.39 14.46 7.78
CA ALA A 130 2.12 15.70 7.53
C ALA A 130 1.80 16.35 6.18
N ASN A 131 1.51 15.55 5.14
CA ASN A 131 1.49 16.04 3.75
C ASN A 131 0.13 15.99 3.06
N LEU A 132 -0.82 15.16 3.53
CA LEU A 132 -2.16 15.06 2.94
C LEU A 132 -3.16 15.88 3.79
N PRO A 133 -3.49 17.12 3.39
CA PRO A 133 -4.37 17.98 4.17
C PRO A 133 -5.78 17.38 4.21
N ASN A 134 -6.32 17.23 5.42
CA ASN A 134 -7.70 16.80 5.68
C ASN A 134 -8.06 15.41 5.12
N ALA A 135 -7.07 14.58 4.76
CA ALA A 135 -7.32 13.26 4.24
C ALA A 135 -7.60 12.28 5.38
N GLN A 136 -8.88 11.97 5.59
CA GLN A 136 -9.23 10.66 6.12
C GLN A 136 -8.77 9.62 5.10
N THR A 137 -8.08 8.58 5.56
CA THR A 137 -7.62 7.49 4.71
C THR A 137 -8.52 6.27 4.90
N ALA A 138 -8.66 5.47 3.86
CA ALA A 138 -9.45 4.25 3.89
C ALA A 138 -8.56 3.05 3.54
N ALA A 139 -8.93 1.87 4.02
CA ALA A 139 -8.29 0.63 3.63
C ALA A 139 -9.35 -0.46 3.54
N ILE A 140 -9.16 -1.39 2.59
CA ILE A 140 -10.04 -2.52 2.39
C ILE A 140 -9.28 -3.83 2.55
N PHE A 141 -9.96 -4.85 3.07
CA PHE A 141 -9.38 -6.15 3.35
C PHE A 141 -10.36 -7.26 3.01
N ASP A 142 -9.83 -8.41 2.58
CA ASP A 142 -10.52 -9.67 2.81
C ASP A 142 -10.79 -9.80 4.33
N PRO A 143 -12.05 -10.00 4.78
CA PRO A 143 -12.38 -10.14 6.19
C PRO A 143 -11.58 -11.24 6.92
N ALA A 144 -11.11 -12.26 6.20
CA ALA A 144 -10.30 -13.34 6.75
C ALA A 144 -8.80 -12.96 6.95
N HIS A 145 -8.35 -11.81 6.43
CA HIS A 145 -6.92 -11.45 6.43
C HIS A 145 -6.46 -10.81 7.75
N SER A 146 -6.47 -11.60 8.81
CA SER A 146 -6.16 -11.17 10.19
C SER A 146 -4.82 -10.44 10.34
N ALA A 147 -3.76 -10.89 9.64
CA ALA A 147 -2.44 -10.28 9.70
C ALA A 147 -2.43 -8.83 9.20
N SER A 148 -3.10 -8.55 8.08
CA SER A 148 -3.16 -7.21 7.50
C SER A 148 -4.08 -6.30 8.32
N ILE A 149 -5.23 -6.83 8.76
CA ILE A 149 -6.15 -6.11 9.67
C ILE A 149 -5.41 -5.68 10.94
N HIS A 150 -4.59 -6.56 11.53
CA HIS A 150 -3.79 -6.23 12.71
C HIS A 150 -2.80 -5.08 12.47
N VAL A 151 -2.13 -5.06 11.31
CA VAL A 151 -1.26 -3.94 10.92
C VAL A 151 -2.06 -2.64 10.81
N ALA A 152 -3.24 -2.68 10.18
CA ALA A 152 -4.13 -1.53 10.06
C ALA A 152 -4.54 -0.97 11.44
N ARG A 153 -4.90 -1.84 12.39
CA ARG A 153 -5.27 -1.42 13.76
C ARG A 153 -4.15 -0.69 14.48
N LYS A 154 -2.92 -1.18 14.36
CA LYS A 154 -1.75 -0.56 15.02
C LYS A 154 -1.54 0.89 14.60
N VAL A 155 -1.87 1.23 13.36
CA VAL A 155 -1.75 2.61 12.86
C VAL A 155 -3.02 3.44 13.00
N GLY A 156 -4.09 2.87 13.59
CA GLY A 156 -5.31 3.60 13.96
C GLY A 156 -6.50 3.43 13.02
N TYR A 157 -6.51 2.40 12.15
CA TYR A 157 -7.72 2.08 11.39
C TYR A 157 -8.82 1.50 12.29
N GLY A 158 -10.03 1.99 12.09
CA GLY A 158 -11.24 1.69 12.85
C GLY A 158 -12.47 1.69 11.95
N GLY A 159 -13.65 1.73 12.56
CA GLY A 159 -14.91 1.95 11.83
C GLY A 159 -15.32 0.78 10.93
N ASP A 160 -15.17 -0.44 11.44
CA ASP A 160 -15.47 -1.69 10.77
C ASP A 160 -16.82 -1.64 10.05
N ARG A 161 -16.74 -1.80 8.73
CA ARG A 161 -17.93 -1.88 7.89
C ARG A 161 -17.73 -2.95 6.85
N LEU A 162 -18.63 -3.94 6.84
CA LEU A 162 -18.71 -4.87 5.72
C LEU A 162 -19.40 -4.19 4.54
N GLY A 163 -18.91 -4.53 3.36
CA GLY A 163 -19.40 -4.04 2.08
C GLY A 163 -18.96 -4.96 0.97
N LEU A 164 -19.00 -4.45 -0.26
CA LEU A 164 -18.65 -5.18 -1.46
C LEU A 164 -17.56 -4.47 -2.24
N TYR A 165 -16.63 -5.24 -2.78
CA TYR A 165 -15.78 -4.85 -3.91
C TYR A 165 -16.12 -5.76 -5.09
N GLY A 166 -16.80 -5.21 -6.10
CA GLY A 166 -17.53 -6.01 -7.08
C GLY A 166 -18.54 -6.90 -6.35
N GLU A 167 -18.40 -8.22 -6.47
CA GLU A 167 -19.27 -9.20 -5.79
C GLU A 167 -18.65 -9.78 -4.50
N ARG A 168 -17.42 -9.37 -4.14
CA ARG A 168 -16.71 -9.95 -3.00
C ARG A 168 -17.01 -9.18 -1.72
N GLU A 169 -17.41 -9.91 -0.68
CA GLU A 169 -17.48 -9.34 0.68
C GLU A 169 -16.11 -8.80 1.09
N THR A 170 -16.10 -7.57 1.57
CA THR A 170 -14.89 -6.81 1.85
C THR A 170 -15.08 -6.02 3.14
N LEU A 171 -14.06 -6.06 4.01
CA LEU A 171 -14.00 -5.25 5.22
C LEU A 171 -13.41 -3.87 4.88
N PHE A 172 -14.16 -2.82 5.16
CA PHE A 172 -13.75 -1.43 5.02
C PHE A 172 -13.36 -0.90 6.39
N LEU A 173 -12.20 -0.24 6.45
CA LEU A 173 -11.74 0.50 7.62
C LEU A 173 -11.37 1.92 7.23
N GLN A 174 -11.52 2.84 8.18
CA GLN A 174 -11.14 4.23 8.02
C GLN A 174 -10.16 4.65 9.11
N ARG A 175 -9.28 5.58 8.76
CA ARG A 175 -8.34 6.19 9.70
C ARG A 175 -8.45 7.71 9.59
N PRO A 176 -8.88 8.40 10.66
CA PRO A 176 -8.84 9.86 10.68
C PRO A 176 -7.38 10.33 10.66
N ARG A 177 -7.14 11.49 10.05
CA ARG A 177 -5.84 12.16 10.15
C ARG A 177 -5.52 12.44 11.61
N ARG A 178 -4.28 12.16 12.03
CA ARG A 178 -3.80 12.60 13.35
C ARG A 178 -3.21 13.99 13.21
N ALA A 179 -3.67 14.92 14.05
CA ALA A 179 -2.97 16.20 14.20
C ALA A 179 -1.61 15.93 14.86
N GLY A 180 -0.54 16.48 14.27
CA GLY A 180 0.80 16.47 14.86
C GLY A 180 0.89 17.35 16.09
#